data_AF-A0A2G6P679-F1
#
_entry.id   AF-A0A2G6P679-F1
#
_cell.length_a   1.000
_cell.length_b   1.000
_cell.length_c   1.000
_cell.angle_alpha   90.00
_cell.angle_beta   90.00
_cell.angle_gamma   90.00
#
_symmetry.space_group_name_H-M   'P 1'
#
loop_
_entity.id
_entity.type
_entity.pdbx_description
1 polymer ?
#
loop_
_entity_poly.entity_id
_entity_poly.type
_entity_poly.pdbx_seq_one_letter_code
_entity_poly.pdbx_strand_id
1 'polypeptide(L)'
;MSFLSKLFGSKEKPVVYVVSGLPRSGTSMMMKMLEAGGIPPMIDEIREADSDNPKGYYEFERVKQMDKGDTSWVAEAVDKVVKVISALLKHLPSDYEYKVIFVRRHMDEILASQRQMLVNRGEDSNQMDDAQMAELFQKHLTATKKWLDAQDNFQVLYVHYSDILSDPMTQVQKINVFLGGNLDVLAMAAQVDPNLYRNRQKS
;
A
#
# COMPACT_ATOMS: atom_id res chain seq x y z
N MET A 1 14.61 32.80 30.17
CA MET A 1 14.64 31.99 28.92
C MET A 1 13.61 30.84 28.95
N SER A 2 12.35 31.07 29.32
CA SER A 2 11.34 29.98 29.45
C SER A 2 9.94 30.37 28.95
N PHE A 3 9.77 31.58 28.43
CA PHE A 3 8.48 32.05 27.91
C PHE A 3 8.29 31.84 26.39
N LEU A 4 9.35 31.54 25.63
CA LEU A 4 9.29 31.38 24.17
C LEU A 4 9.01 29.94 23.69
N SER A 5 9.16 28.92 24.54
CA SER A 5 8.88 27.53 24.15
C SER A 5 7.39 27.16 24.21
N LYS A 6 6.54 28.00 24.82
CA LYS A 6 5.09 27.78 24.91
C LYS A 6 4.27 28.42 23.79
N LEU A 7 4.89 29.18 22.88
CA LEU A 7 4.22 29.80 21.71
C LEU A 7 4.33 28.98 20.43
N PHE A 8 5.17 27.94 20.41
CA PHE A 8 5.25 26.98 19.31
C PHE A 8 4.87 25.60 19.87
N GLY A 9 3.59 25.43 20.21
CA GLY A 9 3.05 24.07 20.20
C GLY A 9 3.25 23.55 18.78
N SER A 10 4.02 22.46 18.62
CA SER A 10 4.14 21.78 17.33
C SER A 10 2.72 21.47 16.88
N LYS A 11 2.21 22.21 15.89
CA LYS A 11 0.93 21.90 15.27
C LYS A 11 1.12 20.51 14.68
N GLU A 12 0.45 19.50 15.23
CA GLU A 12 0.53 18.13 14.72
C GLU A 12 0.23 18.16 13.22
N LYS A 13 1.06 17.48 12.43
CA LYS A 13 0.88 17.47 10.99
C LYS A 13 -0.39 16.68 10.65
N PRO A 14 -1.16 17.09 9.63
CA PRO A 14 -2.28 16.28 9.18
C PRO A 14 -1.80 14.89 8.73
N VAL A 15 -2.57 13.85 9.04
CA VAL A 15 -2.20 12.46 8.76
C VAL A 15 -2.84 12.00 7.46
N VAL A 16 -2.05 11.32 6.63
CA VAL A 16 -2.51 10.61 5.44
C VAL A 16 -2.19 9.12 5.59
N TYR A 17 -3.18 8.26 5.38
CA TYR A 17 -2.98 6.81 5.39
C TYR A 17 -2.53 6.36 3.99
N VAL A 18 -1.51 5.51 3.94
CA VAL A 18 -0.97 5.04 2.67
C VAL A 18 -0.87 3.53 2.67
N VAL A 19 -1.41 2.89 1.65
CA VAL A 19 -1.11 1.49 1.35
C VAL A 19 -0.01 1.46 0.28
N SER A 20 1.09 0.79 0.59
CA SER A 20 2.21 0.66 -0.33
C SER A 20 2.73 -0.76 -0.43
N GLY A 21 3.56 -1.00 -1.43
CA GLY A 21 4.16 -2.28 -1.73
C GLY A 21 4.72 -2.30 -3.16
N LEU A 22 5.29 -3.44 -3.54
CA LEU A 22 5.52 -3.73 -4.96
C LEU A 22 4.17 -3.95 -5.67
N PRO A 23 4.10 -3.74 -6.99
CA PRO A 23 2.99 -4.28 -7.78
C PRO A 23 2.75 -5.77 -7.44
N ARG A 24 1.48 -6.19 -7.45
CA ARG A 24 1.07 -7.59 -7.20
C ARG A 24 1.33 -8.14 -5.79
N SER A 25 1.75 -7.30 -4.84
CA SER A 25 1.98 -7.70 -3.43
C SER A 25 0.71 -7.88 -2.58
N GLY A 26 -0.47 -7.47 -3.08
CA GLY A 26 -1.74 -7.53 -2.33
C GLY A 26 -2.25 -6.19 -1.82
N THR A 27 -1.71 -5.06 -2.31
CA THR A 27 -2.16 -3.71 -1.92
C THR A 27 -3.64 -3.46 -2.17
N SER A 28 -4.23 -3.97 -3.26
CA SER A 28 -5.68 -3.81 -3.51
C SER A 28 -6.54 -4.56 -2.48
N MET A 29 -6.07 -5.69 -1.94
CA MET A 29 -6.77 -6.38 -0.84
C MET A 29 -6.72 -5.53 0.43
N MET A 30 -5.55 -4.96 0.74
CA MET A 30 -5.40 -4.06 1.89
C MET A 30 -6.29 -2.82 1.79
N MET A 31 -6.41 -2.21 0.60
CA MET A 31 -7.33 -1.09 0.38
C MET A 31 -8.79 -1.47 0.70
N LYS A 32 -9.26 -2.62 0.20
CA LYS A 32 -10.61 -3.16 0.51
C LYS A 32 -10.82 -3.36 2.00
N MET A 33 -9.82 -3.94 2.68
CA MET A 33 -9.87 -4.15 4.12
C MET A 33 -10.02 -2.81 4.86
N LEU A 34 -9.20 -1.80 4.54
CA LEU A 34 -9.23 -0.50 5.23
C LEU A 34 -10.52 0.28 4.97
N GLU A 35 -11.04 0.24 3.75
CA GLU A 35 -12.36 0.81 3.44
C GLU A 35 -13.46 0.15 4.27
N ALA A 36 -13.50 -1.20 4.30
CA ALA A 36 -14.45 -1.92 5.13
C ALA A 36 -14.27 -1.65 6.63
N GLY A 37 -13.04 -1.36 7.06
CA GLY A 37 -12.72 -0.94 8.43
C GLY A 37 -13.11 0.50 8.77
N GLY A 38 -13.57 1.28 7.79
CA GLY A 38 -14.09 2.64 7.96
C GLY A 38 -13.16 3.77 7.52
N ILE A 39 -12.04 3.50 6.85
CA ILE A 39 -11.16 4.56 6.31
C ILE A 39 -11.57 4.86 4.86
N PRO A 40 -12.05 6.08 4.54
CA PRO A 40 -12.45 6.41 3.18
C PRO A 40 -11.28 6.30 2.20
N PRO A 41 -11.44 5.61 1.05
CA PRO A 41 -10.39 5.54 0.05
C PRO A 41 -10.32 6.82 -0.79
N MET A 42 -9.11 7.20 -1.19
CA MET A 42 -8.85 8.22 -2.21
C MET A 42 -8.64 7.53 -3.56
N ILE A 43 -9.63 7.62 -4.44
CA ILE A 43 -9.70 6.97 -5.76
C ILE A 43 -10.31 7.94 -6.78
N ASP A 44 -10.07 7.72 -8.07
CA ASP A 44 -10.68 8.53 -9.15
C ASP A 44 -11.75 7.80 -9.96
N GLU A 45 -12.04 6.54 -9.63
CA GLU A 45 -13.03 5.67 -10.29
C GLU A 45 -12.87 5.58 -11.83
N ILE A 46 -11.71 5.96 -12.38
CA ILE A 46 -11.48 6.01 -13.84
C ILE A 46 -11.48 4.61 -14.44
N ARG A 47 -11.04 3.61 -13.66
CA ARG A 47 -10.93 2.23 -14.12
C ARG A 47 -12.19 1.46 -13.76
N GLU A 48 -12.89 0.98 -14.78
CA GLU A 48 -14.01 0.07 -14.61
C GLU A 48 -13.54 -1.31 -14.12
N ALA A 49 -14.42 -2.04 -13.45
CA ALA A 49 -14.16 -3.42 -13.07
C ALA A 49 -14.01 -4.32 -14.31
N ASP A 50 -13.09 -5.28 -14.26
CA ASP A 50 -12.84 -6.23 -15.35
C ASP A 50 -12.72 -7.67 -14.83
N SER A 51 -12.46 -8.63 -15.73
CA SER A 51 -12.33 -10.05 -15.36
C SER A 51 -11.15 -10.33 -14.41
N ASP A 52 -10.13 -9.46 -14.39
CA ASP A 52 -8.97 -9.59 -13.51
C ASP A 52 -9.25 -9.01 -12.12
N ASN A 53 -10.12 -8.01 -12.03
CA ASN A 53 -10.53 -7.37 -10.78
C ASN A 53 -12.02 -6.98 -10.81
N PRO A 54 -12.93 -7.93 -10.59
CA PRO A 54 -14.38 -7.71 -10.71
C PRO A 54 -14.96 -6.77 -9.64
N LYS A 55 -14.18 -6.38 -8.63
CA LYS A 55 -14.59 -5.46 -7.56
C LYS A 55 -14.08 -4.02 -7.76
N GLY A 56 -13.60 -3.68 -8.96
CA GLY A 56 -13.08 -2.34 -9.27
C GLY A 56 -11.70 -2.05 -8.67
N TYR A 57 -11.14 -0.91 -9.06
CA TYR A 57 -9.76 -0.52 -8.80
C TYR A 57 -9.67 0.57 -7.72
N TYR A 58 -8.63 0.50 -6.89
CA TYR A 58 -8.33 1.51 -5.86
C TYR A 58 -7.22 2.44 -6.32
N GLU A 59 -7.25 2.77 -7.61
CA GLU A 59 -6.22 3.58 -8.22
C GLU A 59 -6.64 5.03 -8.18
N PHE A 60 -5.64 5.88 -8.00
CA PHE A 60 -5.75 7.32 -8.14
C PHE A 60 -4.63 7.75 -9.08
N GLU A 61 -4.95 7.96 -10.36
CA GLU A 61 -4.00 8.14 -11.46
C GLU A 61 -3.04 9.31 -11.23
N ARG A 62 -3.48 10.35 -10.50
CA ARG A 62 -2.62 11.49 -10.09
C ARG A 62 -1.40 11.06 -9.27
N VAL A 63 -1.47 9.95 -8.54
CA VAL A 63 -0.30 9.36 -7.85
C VAL A 63 0.86 9.14 -8.83
N LYS A 64 0.57 8.74 -10.07
CA LYS A 64 1.60 8.47 -11.09
C LYS A 64 2.27 9.73 -11.65
N GLN A 65 1.75 10.91 -11.32
CA GLN A 65 2.31 12.20 -11.75
C GLN A 65 3.12 12.88 -10.64
N MET A 66 3.28 12.25 -9.46
CA MET A 66 4.05 12.82 -8.35
C MET A 66 5.53 12.99 -8.67
N ASP A 67 6.11 12.13 -9.50
CA ASP A 67 7.48 12.26 -10.00
C ASP A 67 7.67 13.50 -10.90
N LYS A 68 6.57 14.02 -11.45
CA LYS A 68 6.48 15.27 -12.21
C LYS A 68 6.04 16.46 -11.34
N GLY A 69 5.89 16.26 -10.04
CA GLY A 69 5.56 17.30 -9.06
C GLY A 69 4.08 17.47 -8.74
N ASP A 70 3.17 16.60 -9.24
CA ASP A 70 1.76 16.68 -8.89
C ASP A 70 1.46 16.07 -7.51
N THR A 71 1.56 16.90 -6.46
CA THR A 71 1.28 16.52 -5.08
C THR A 71 0.15 17.34 -4.43
N SER A 72 -0.53 18.20 -5.18
CA SER A 72 -1.54 19.12 -4.61
C SER A 72 -2.77 18.39 -4.06
N TRP A 73 -3.03 17.17 -4.54
CA TRP A 73 -4.10 16.30 -4.05
C TRP A 73 -3.89 15.77 -2.62
N VAL A 74 -2.66 15.81 -2.09
CA VAL A 74 -2.35 15.24 -0.77
C VAL A 74 -3.15 15.93 0.35
N ALA A 75 -3.45 17.23 0.18
CA ALA A 75 -4.32 17.96 1.09
C ALA A 75 -5.74 17.37 1.18
N GLU A 76 -6.26 16.81 0.08
CA GLU A 76 -7.58 16.18 0.01
C GLU A 76 -7.56 14.73 0.52
N ALA A 77 -6.38 14.16 0.74
CA ALA A 77 -6.16 12.80 1.21
C ALA A 77 -5.99 12.70 2.73
N VAL A 78 -6.06 13.83 3.46
CA VAL A 78 -6.06 13.82 4.93
C VAL A 78 -7.19 12.95 5.46
N ASP A 79 -6.88 12.11 6.44
CA ASP A 79 -7.76 11.08 7.03
C ASP A 79 -8.30 10.02 6.05
N LYS A 80 -7.83 10.03 4.80
CA LYS A 80 -8.16 9.02 3.78
C LYS A 80 -7.00 8.06 3.59
N VAL A 81 -7.31 6.92 2.98
CA VAL A 81 -6.30 5.96 2.52
C VAL A 81 -6.08 6.08 1.02
N VAL A 82 -4.82 6.22 0.60
CA VAL A 82 -4.43 6.23 -0.81
C VAL A 82 -3.45 5.10 -1.12
N LYS A 83 -3.60 4.48 -2.29
CA LYS A 83 -2.64 3.48 -2.78
C LYS A 83 -1.48 4.16 -3.50
N VAL A 84 -0.27 4.03 -2.96
CA VAL A 84 0.95 4.58 -3.57
C VAL A 84 1.96 3.46 -3.76
N ILE A 85 2.39 3.19 -5.00
CA ILE A 85 3.43 2.19 -5.24
C ILE A 85 4.75 2.60 -4.58
N SER A 86 5.52 1.62 -4.12
CA SER A 86 6.75 1.85 -3.36
C SER A 86 7.77 2.79 -4.04
N ALA A 87 7.81 2.80 -5.38
CA ALA A 87 8.70 3.67 -6.16
C ALA A 87 8.37 5.17 -6.03
N LEU A 88 7.12 5.50 -5.69
CA LEU A 88 6.63 6.87 -5.70
C LEU A 88 6.51 7.48 -4.29
N LEU A 89 6.73 6.70 -3.23
CA LEU A 89 6.67 7.20 -1.84
C LEU A 89 7.59 8.40 -1.60
N LYS A 90 8.76 8.43 -2.23
CA LYS A 90 9.74 9.52 -2.11
C LYS A 90 9.28 10.87 -2.65
N HIS A 91 8.17 10.90 -3.38
CA HIS A 91 7.62 12.13 -3.94
C HIS A 91 6.50 12.72 -3.09
N LEU A 92 6.11 12.06 -1.99
CA LEU A 92 5.14 12.59 -1.05
C LEU A 92 5.74 13.80 -0.29
N PRO A 93 5.00 14.92 -0.16
CA PRO A 93 5.49 16.14 0.47
C PRO A 93 5.72 15.98 1.99
N SER A 94 6.71 16.67 2.55
CA SER A 94 7.08 16.55 3.96
C SER A 94 6.15 17.30 4.93
N ASP A 95 5.15 18.03 4.42
CA ASP A 95 4.19 18.82 5.20
C ASP A 95 3.16 17.95 5.97
N TYR A 96 3.10 16.65 5.66
CA TYR A 96 2.15 15.70 6.24
C TYR A 96 2.87 14.58 6.99
N GLU A 97 2.14 13.94 7.90
CA GLU A 97 2.53 12.66 8.48
C GLU A 97 1.89 11.52 7.70
N TYR A 98 2.67 10.47 7.44
CA TYR A 98 2.24 9.30 6.70
C TYR A 98 2.27 8.07 7.58
N LYS A 99 1.10 7.44 7.76
CA LYS A 99 1.01 6.08 8.31
C LYS A 99 0.91 5.10 7.16
N VAL A 100 2.02 4.44 6.87
CA VAL A 100 2.17 3.54 5.72
C VAL A 100 1.97 2.09 6.17
N ILE A 101 0.99 1.40 5.57
CA ILE A 101 0.92 -0.06 5.59
C ILE A 101 1.66 -0.59 4.36
N PHE A 102 2.84 -1.14 4.59
CA PHE A 102 3.69 -1.67 3.53
C PHE A 102 3.46 -3.18 3.38
N VAL A 103 2.74 -3.57 2.34
CA VAL A 103 2.41 -4.96 2.04
C VAL A 103 3.58 -5.64 1.33
N ARG A 104 4.04 -6.74 1.91
CA ARG A 104 5.09 -7.62 1.39
C ARG A 104 4.48 -8.94 0.93
N ARG A 105 5.14 -9.58 -0.03
CA ARG A 105 4.78 -10.89 -0.54
C ARG A 105 6.04 -11.59 -1.03
N HIS A 106 6.04 -12.93 -1.01
CA HIS A 106 7.13 -13.72 -1.56
C HIS A 106 7.38 -13.34 -3.03
N MET A 107 8.65 -13.19 -3.41
CA MET A 107 9.04 -12.70 -4.73
C MET A 107 8.49 -13.60 -5.84
N ASP A 108 8.62 -14.92 -5.68
CA ASP A 108 8.14 -15.89 -6.66
C ASP A 108 6.62 -15.76 -6.91
N GLU A 109 5.84 -15.46 -5.87
CA GLU A 109 4.40 -15.24 -6.02
C GLU A 109 4.09 -13.91 -6.72
N ILE A 110 4.89 -12.87 -6.48
CA ILE A 110 4.79 -11.59 -7.20
C ILE A 110 5.06 -11.81 -8.68
N LEU A 111 6.15 -12.49 -9.03
CA LEU A 111 6.54 -12.78 -10.42
C LEU A 111 5.51 -13.67 -11.11
N ALA A 112 5.03 -14.73 -10.46
CA ALA A 112 3.95 -15.56 -10.99
C ALA A 112 2.65 -14.76 -11.23
N SER A 113 2.27 -13.88 -10.30
CA SER A 113 1.10 -13.00 -10.47
C SER A 113 1.30 -11.98 -11.60
N GLN A 114 2.52 -11.46 -11.76
CA GLN A 114 2.87 -10.53 -12.83
C GLN A 114 2.76 -11.19 -14.20
N ARG A 115 3.30 -12.40 -14.37
CA ARG A 115 3.17 -13.17 -15.62
C ARG A 115 1.72 -13.44 -15.99
N GLN A 116 0.92 -13.91 -15.04
CA GLN A 116 -0.49 -14.19 -15.30
C GLN A 116 -1.24 -12.93 -15.77
N MET A 117 -0.94 -11.77 -15.17
CA MET A 117 -1.53 -10.49 -15.58
C MET A 117 -1.13 -10.12 -17.02
N LEU A 118 0.12 -10.34 -17.43
CA LEU A 118 0.56 -10.09 -18.81
C LEU A 118 -0.15 -11.01 -19.80
N VAL A 119 -0.25 -12.30 -19.49
CA VAL A 119 -0.98 -13.29 -20.30
C VAL A 119 -2.44 -12.84 -20.49
N ASN A 120 -3.11 -12.40 -19.42
CA ASN A 120 -4.50 -11.94 -19.50
C ASN A 120 -4.68 -10.69 -20.37
N ARG A 121 -3.63 -9.87 -20.51
CA ARG A 121 -3.61 -8.69 -21.38
C ARG A 121 -3.19 -8.98 -22.82
N GLY A 122 -2.88 -10.23 -23.14
CA GLY A 122 -2.32 -10.60 -24.45
C GLY A 122 -0.90 -10.07 -24.67
N GLU A 123 -0.19 -9.70 -23.60
CA GLU A 123 1.20 -9.26 -23.64
C GLU A 123 2.15 -10.48 -23.59
N ASP A 124 3.34 -10.36 -24.19
CA ASP A 124 4.32 -11.44 -24.26
C ASP A 124 5.00 -11.68 -22.90
N SER A 125 4.50 -12.66 -22.16
CA SER A 125 5.06 -13.05 -20.86
C SER A 125 6.44 -13.72 -20.94
N ASN A 126 6.91 -14.12 -22.12
CA ASN A 126 8.19 -14.83 -22.29
C ASN A 126 9.41 -13.91 -22.31
N GLN A 127 9.21 -12.59 -22.32
CA GLN A 127 10.31 -11.61 -22.29
C GLN A 127 10.83 -11.31 -20.88
N MET A 128 10.22 -11.88 -19.84
CA MET A 128 10.62 -11.65 -18.45
C MET A 128 11.66 -12.67 -17.97
N ASP A 129 12.88 -12.20 -17.72
CA ASP A 129 13.85 -12.93 -16.89
C ASP A 129 13.50 -12.74 -15.41
N ASP A 130 12.88 -13.76 -14.81
CA ASP A 130 12.47 -13.75 -13.41
C ASP A 130 13.63 -13.53 -12.44
N ALA A 131 14.82 -14.06 -12.74
CA ALA A 131 15.96 -13.93 -11.85
C ALA A 131 16.44 -12.47 -11.83
N GLN A 132 16.55 -11.85 -13.01
CA GLN A 132 16.89 -10.44 -13.13
C GLN A 132 15.82 -9.54 -12.47
N MET A 133 14.54 -9.83 -12.70
CA MET A 133 13.43 -9.07 -12.11
C MET A 133 13.38 -9.20 -10.59
N ALA A 134 13.61 -10.40 -10.05
CA ALA A 134 13.72 -10.64 -8.62
C ALA A 134 14.84 -9.79 -7.99
N GLU A 135 16.03 -9.78 -8.62
CA GLU A 135 17.17 -9.00 -8.15
C GLU A 135 16.86 -7.49 -8.14
N LEU A 136 16.27 -6.97 -9.22
CA LEU A 136 15.88 -5.57 -9.32
C LEU A 136 14.85 -5.18 -8.25
N PHE A 137 13.81 -5.99 -8.06
CA PHE A 137 12.81 -5.75 -7.02
C PHE A 137 13.39 -5.84 -5.61
N GLN A 138 14.31 -6.78 -5.35
CA GLN A 138 14.94 -6.90 -4.04
C GLN A 138 15.85 -5.70 -3.73
N LYS A 139 16.62 -5.24 -4.72
CA LYS A 139 17.42 -4.01 -4.60
C LYS A 139 16.53 -2.80 -4.32
N HIS A 140 15.44 -2.66 -5.07
CA HIS A 140 14.44 -1.60 -4.87
C HIS A 140 13.84 -1.63 -3.46
N LEU A 141 13.35 -2.78 -3.00
CA LEU A 141 12.78 -2.94 -1.66
C LEU A 141 13.78 -2.54 -0.56
N THR A 142 15.04 -2.93 -0.72
CA THR A 142 16.11 -2.58 0.23
C THR A 142 16.34 -1.08 0.27
N ALA A 143 16.40 -0.43 -0.89
CA ALA A 143 16.56 1.02 -1.00
C ALA A 143 15.35 1.78 -0.44
N THR A 144 14.12 1.36 -0.77
CA THR A 144 12.89 1.97 -0.25
C THR A 144 12.80 1.85 1.27
N LYS A 145 13.11 0.68 1.84
CA LYS A 145 13.11 0.51 3.30
C LYS A 145 14.10 1.47 3.95
N LYS A 146 15.36 1.49 3.47
CA LYS A 146 16.39 2.40 4.00
C LYS A 146 15.96 3.87 3.92
N TRP A 147 15.30 4.27 2.83
CA TRP A 147 14.82 5.62 2.65
C TRP A 147 13.68 5.96 3.64
N LEU A 148 12.71 5.06 3.80
CA LEU A 148 11.59 5.21 4.76
C LEU A 148 12.08 5.32 6.20
N ASP A 149 13.02 4.46 6.60
CA ASP A 149 13.60 4.45 7.95
C ASP A 149 14.34 5.77 8.29
N ALA A 150 14.66 6.59 7.29
CA ALA A 150 15.33 7.88 7.44
C ALA A 150 14.38 9.09 7.43
N GLN A 151 13.07 8.89 7.31
CA GLN A 151 12.09 9.99 7.28
C GLN A 151 11.35 10.11 8.62
N ASP A 152 11.42 11.27 9.26
CA ASP A 152 10.73 11.53 10.54
C ASP A 152 9.20 11.61 10.39
N ASN A 153 8.70 11.93 9.20
CA ASN A 153 7.27 12.08 8.94
C ASN A 153 6.61 10.79 8.41
N PHE A 154 7.31 9.65 8.41
CA PHE A 154 6.78 8.35 8.01
C PHE A 154 6.80 7.37 9.18
N GLN A 155 5.65 6.77 9.45
CA GLN A 155 5.53 5.60 10.29
C GLN A 155 5.12 4.42 9.41
N VAL A 156 5.79 3.28 9.53
CA VAL A 156 5.59 2.15 8.62
C VAL A 156 5.27 0.87 9.37
N LEU A 157 4.13 0.26 9.05
CA LEU A 157 3.80 -1.10 9.45
C LEU A 157 4.02 -2.05 8.27
N TYR A 158 4.98 -2.95 8.42
CA TYR A 158 5.21 -4.01 7.43
C TYR A 158 4.31 -5.22 7.71
N VAL A 159 3.44 -5.55 6.75
CA VAL A 159 2.57 -6.73 6.81
C VAL A 159 2.90 -7.67 5.67
N HIS A 160 2.80 -8.98 5.90
CA HIS A 160 3.02 -9.96 4.86
C HIS A 160 1.70 -10.54 4.36
N TYR A 161 1.56 -10.66 3.04
CA TYR A 161 0.34 -11.14 2.39
C TYR A 161 -0.08 -12.54 2.87
N SER A 162 0.88 -13.46 3.02
CA SER A 162 0.59 -14.80 3.56
C SER A 162 0.05 -14.78 4.99
N ASP A 163 0.50 -13.82 5.81
CA ASP A 163 0.08 -13.71 7.21
C ASP A 163 -1.36 -13.23 7.29
N ILE A 164 -1.75 -12.29 6.40
CA ILE A 164 -3.14 -11.81 6.30
C ILE A 164 -4.07 -12.95 5.89
N LEU A 165 -3.63 -13.83 5.00
CA LEU A 165 -4.44 -14.95 4.53
C LEU A 165 -4.53 -16.11 5.54
N SER A 166 -3.48 -16.34 6.32
CA SER A 166 -3.43 -17.45 7.28
C SER A 166 -4.04 -17.09 8.63
N ASP A 167 -3.87 -15.84 9.08
CA ASP A 167 -4.39 -15.34 10.34
C ASP A 167 -4.86 -13.88 10.18
N PRO A 168 -5.97 -13.65 9.46
CA PRO A 168 -6.47 -12.31 9.18
C PRO A 168 -6.75 -11.52 10.46
N MET A 169 -7.28 -12.18 11.49
CA MET A 169 -7.71 -11.52 12.71
C MET A 169 -6.53 -10.88 13.47
N THR A 170 -5.44 -11.62 13.64
CA THR A 170 -4.22 -11.08 14.26
C THR A 170 -3.66 -9.91 13.44
N GLN A 171 -3.68 -10.00 12.10
CA GLN A 171 -3.14 -8.93 11.27
C GLN A 171 -3.98 -7.66 11.31
N VAL A 172 -5.31 -7.74 11.24
CA VAL A 172 -6.17 -6.55 11.30
C VAL A 172 -6.15 -5.89 12.68
N GLN A 173 -5.96 -6.64 13.77
CA GLN A 173 -5.76 -6.07 15.10
C GLN A 173 -4.45 -5.25 15.17
N LYS A 174 -3.35 -5.78 14.63
CA LYS A 174 -2.08 -5.03 14.53
C LYS A 174 -2.23 -3.75 13.72
N ILE A 175 -2.94 -3.84 12.58
CA ILE A 175 -3.24 -2.68 11.74
C ILE A 175 -4.10 -1.67 12.49
N ASN A 176 -5.15 -2.10 13.19
CA ASN A 176 -6.01 -1.21 13.96
C ASN A 176 -5.23 -0.44 15.03
N VAL A 177 -4.40 -1.12 15.82
CA VAL A 177 -3.54 -0.48 16.83
C VAL A 177 -2.60 0.56 16.18
N PHE A 178 -1.94 0.19 15.07
CA PHE A 178 -1.04 1.09 14.35
C PHE A 178 -1.76 2.36 13.84
N LEU A 179 -3.00 2.20 13.37
CA LEU A 179 -3.81 3.28 12.82
C LEU A 179 -4.62 4.08 13.86
N GLY A 180 -4.55 3.72 15.15
CA GLY A 180 -5.14 4.51 16.25
C GLY A 180 -6.34 3.86 16.95
N GLY A 181 -6.71 2.63 16.61
CA GLY A 181 -7.58 1.78 17.42
C GLY A 181 -9.08 1.83 17.10
N ASN A 182 -9.52 2.60 16.09
CA ASN A 182 -10.93 2.89 15.84
C ASN A 182 -11.54 2.16 14.60
N LEU A 183 -10.87 1.14 14.06
CA LEU A 183 -11.33 0.43 12.88
C LEU A 183 -12.26 -0.74 13.22
N ASP A 184 -13.21 -1.02 12.32
CA ASP A 184 -14.02 -2.24 12.37
C ASP A 184 -13.20 -3.46 11.93
N VAL A 185 -12.50 -4.07 12.87
CA VAL A 185 -11.62 -5.21 12.62
C VAL A 185 -12.35 -6.44 12.08
N LEU A 186 -13.65 -6.61 12.38
CA LEU A 186 -14.44 -7.73 11.87
C LEU A 186 -14.77 -7.51 10.39
N ALA A 187 -15.19 -6.29 10.03
CA ALA A 187 -15.44 -5.92 8.64
C ALA A 187 -14.17 -5.99 7.79
N MET A 188 -13.02 -5.56 8.34
CA MET A 188 -11.71 -5.71 7.68
C MET A 188 -11.39 -7.19 7.39
N ALA A 189 -11.51 -8.06 8.39
CA ALA A 189 -11.18 -9.48 8.24
C ALA A 189 -12.09 -10.19 7.24
N ALA A 190 -13.37 -9.79 7.17
CA ALA A 190 -14.34 -10.35 6.21
C ALA A 190 -14.01 -10.07 4.74
N GLN A 191 -13.14 -9.09 4.44
CA GLN A 191 -12.68 -8.81 3.07
C GLN A 191 -11.61 -9.78 2.57
N VAL A 192 -11.06 -10.62 3.45
CA VAL A 192 -10.05 -11.61 3.09
C VAL A 192 -10.74 -12.83 2.50
N ASP A 193 -10.65 -13.02 1.19
CA ASP A 193 -11.11 -14.24 0.51
C ASP A 193 -9.95 -15.24 0.37
N PRO A 194 -9.98 -16.37 1.10
CA PRO A 194 -8.93 -17.39 1.01
C PRO A 194 -8.77 -17.96 -0.41
N ASN A 195 -9.84 -17.94 -1.22
CA ASN A 195 -9.85 -18.49 -2.58
C ASN A 195 -9.16 -17.61 -3.61
N LEU A 196 -8.80 -16.37 -3.25
CA LEU A 196 -7.95 -15.50 -4.09
C LEU A 196 -6.47 -15.87 -4.00
N TYR A 197 -6.08 -16.76 -3.08
CA TYR A 197 -4.69 -17.21 -2.94
C TYR A 197 -4.30 -18.31 -3.93
N ARG A 198 -4.46 -18.04 -5.22
CA ARG A 198 -4.36 -19.02 -6.31
C ARG A 198 -2.93 -19.34 -6.76
N ASN A 199 -1.95 -18.51 -6.38
CA ASN A 199 -0.53 -18.66 -6.73
C ASN A 199 0.33 -18.87 -5.48
N ARG A 200 0.13 -19.98 -4.77
CA ARG A 200 1.00 -20.41 -3.67
C ARG A 200 2.29 -21.04 -4.21
N GLN A 201 3.40 -20.89 -3.49
CA GLN A 201 4.44 -21.92 -3.52
C GLN A 201 3.81 -23.24 -3.03
N LYS A 202 3.94 -24.32 -3.82
CA LYS A 202 3.75 -25.66 -3.24
C LYS A 202 4.88 -25.84 -2.22
N SER A 203 4.49 -26.10 -0.98
CA SER A 203 5.41 -26.51 0.09
C SER A 203 6.23 -27.73 -0.32
#